data_AF-A0A7S3DZ43-F1
#
_entry.id   AF-A0A7S3DZ43-F1
#
_cell.length_a   1.000
_cell.length_b   1.000
_cell.length_c   1.000
_cell.angle_alpha   90.00
_cell.angle_beta   90.00
_cell.angle_gamma   90.00
#
_symmetry.space_group_name_H-M   'P 1'
#
loop_
_entity.id
_entity.type
_entity.pdbx_description
1 polymer ?
#
loop_
_entity_poly.entity_id
_entity_poly.type
_entity_poly.pdbx_seq_one_letter_code
_entity_poly.pdbx_strand_id
1 'polypeptide(L)'
;VNECLQQVALADRIILNKLDLVDDDEATAIEARVRDINRLATVKRTIRGDVPTSYVMDVGGFEIDDVEEQVIESEHQHGHSHDADDCNDPDCGYEHSHSHEHSH
;
A
#
# COMPACT_ATOMS: atom_id res chain seq x y z
N VAL A 1 12.25 6.17 6.12
CA VAL A 1 11.17 5.98 5.13
C VAL A 1 10.54 7.35 4.88
N ASN A 2 10.35 7.76 3.62
CA ASN A 2 9.69 9.03 3.30
C ASN A 2 8.19 8.77 3.18
N GLU A 3 7.50 8.88 4.32
CA GLU A 3 6.06 8.62 4.44
C GLU A 3 5.23 9.43 3.44
N CYS A 4 5.56 10.71 3.23
CA CYS A 4 4.84 11.56 2.29
C CYS A 4 4.90 11.02 0.86
N LEU A 5 6.05 10.50 0.44
CA LEU A 5 6.19 9.92 -0.89
C LEU A 5 5.35 8.65 -1.04
N GLN A 6 5.32 7.82 0.00
CA GLN A 6 4.53 6.58 0.02
C GLN A 6 3.03 6.87 -0.01
N GLN A 7 2.56 7.88 0.73
CA GLN A 7 1.16 8.30 0.70
C GLN A 7 0.73 8.80 -0.69
N VAL A 8 1.57 9.57 -1.37
CA VAL A 8 1.30 10.02 -2.75
C VAL A 8 1.30 8.84 -3.73
N ALA A 9 2.23 7.90 -3.58
CA ALA A 9 2.36 6.73 -4.45
C ALA A 9 1.20 5.74 -4.34
N LEU A 10 0.58 5.63 -3.17
CA LEU A 10 -0.52 4.69 -2.91
C LEU A 10 -1.92 5.30 -3.08
N ALA A 11 -2.02 6.63 -3.26
CA ALA A 11 -3.32 7.29 -3.39
C ALA A 11 -3.99 6.99 -4.73
N ASP A 12 -5.29 6.66 -4.70
CA ASP A 12 -6.12 6.53 -5.92
C ASP A 12 -6.47 7.90 -6.52
N ARG A 13 -6.66 8.89 -5.65
CA ARG A 13 -7.04 10.26 -6.01
C ARG A 13 -6.24 11.25 -5.19
N ILE A 14 -5.81 12.32 -5.84
CA ILE A 14 -5.04 13.40 -5.23
C ILE A 14 -5.79 14.71 -5.41
N ILE A 15 -5.90 15.47 -4.32
CA ILE A 15 -6.44 16.83 -4.31
C ILE A 15 -5.28 17.80 -4.12
N LEU A 16 -4.98 18.58 -5.16
CA LEU A 16 -3.97 19.62 -5.11
C LEU A 16 -4.63 20.95 -4.70
N ASN A 17 -4.60 21.24 -3.40
CA ASN A 17 -5.30 22.38 -2.81
C ASN A 17 -4.38 23.58 -2.54
N LYS A 18 -4.99 24.73 -2.20
CA LYS A 18 -4.35 26.02 -1.89
C LYS A 18 -3.69 26.68 -3.09
N LEU A 19 -4.26 26.47 -4.27
CA LEU A 19 -3.76 27.09 -5.50
C LEU A 19 -3.95 28.61 -5.54
N ASP A 20 -4.66 29.19 -4.57
CA ASP A 20 -4.75 30.63 -4.35
C ASP A 20 -3.43 31.26 -3.86
N LEU A 21 -2.45 30.44 -3.48
CA LEU A 21 -1.15 30.90 -2.95
C LEU A 21 -0.02 30.87 -3.98
N VAL A 22 -0.27 30.37 -5.19
CA VAL A 22 0.74 30.14 -6.23
C VAL A 22 0.20 30.57 -7.60
N ASP A 23 1.09 30.80 -8.55
CA ASP A 23 0.70 31.01 -9.95
C ASP A 23 0.48 29.69 -10.71
N ASP A 24 0.01 29.79 -11.96
CA ASP A 24 -0.33 28.61 -12.76
C ASP A 24 0.91 27.80 -13.20
N ASP A 25 2.06 28.45 -13.36
CA ASP A 25 3.32 27.79 -13.73
C ASP A 25 3.83 26.96 -12.55
N GLU A 26 3.81 27.53 -11.34
CA GLU A 26 4.13 26.84 -10.09
C GLU A 26 3.16 25.67 -9.83
N ALA A 27 1.85 25.90 -9.99
CA ALA A 27 0.84 24.85 -9.84
C ALA A 27 1.08 23.69 -10.82
N THR A 28 1.44 24.01 -12.07
CA THR A 28 1.76 23.02 -13.10
C THR A 28 3.03 22.25 -12.79
N ALA A 29 4.07 22.92 -12.28
CA ALA A 29 5.29 22.26 -11.86
C ALA A 29 5.04 21.29 -10.68
N ILE A 30 4.21 21.68 -9.70
CA ILE A 30 3.85 20.81 -8.58
C ILE A 30 3.04 19.61 -9.06
N GLU A 31 2.05 19.83 -9.94
CA GLU A 31 1.26 18.73 -10.51
C GLU A 31 2.15 17.75 -11.28
N ALA A 32 3.10 18.24 -12.08
CA ALA A 32 4.04 17.39 -12.80
C ALA A 32 4.84 16.49 -11.84
N ARG A 33 5.35 17.06 -10.73
CA ARG A 33 6.07 16.31 -9.70
C ARG A 33 5.21 15.26 -9.01
N VAL A 34 3.94 15.58 -8.75
CA VAL A 34 2.98 14.61 -8.18
C VAL A 34 2.75 13.46 -9.16
N ARG A 35 2.57 13.76 -10.45
CA ARG A 35 2.39 12.73 -11.49
C ARG A 35 3.63 11.90 -11.73
N ASP A 36 4.83 12.44 -11.53
CA ASP A 36 6.06 11.65 -11.59
C ASP A 36 6.12 10.59 -10.49
N ILE A 37 5.52 10.85 -9.33
CA ILE A 37 5.41 9.89 -8.23
C ILE A 37 4.28 8.88 -8.49
N ASN A 38 3.11 9.37 -8.92
CA ASN A 38 1.93 8.53 -9.17
C ASN A 38 1.21 8.97 -10.44
N ARG A 39 1.44 8.22 -11.53
CA ARG A 39 0.83 8.48 -12.84
C ARG A 39 -0.62 7.99 -12.94
N LEU A 40 -1.02 7.08 -12.06
CA LEU A 40 -2.34 6.43 -12.10
C LEU A 40 -3.39 7.23 -11.32
N ALA A 41 -2.96 7.98 -10.31
CA ALA A 41 -3.86 8.81 -9.53
C ALA A 41 -4.52 9.90 -10.37
N THR A 42 -5.83 10.07 -10.19
CA THR A 42 -6.52 11.26 -10.71
C THR A 42 -6.15 12.46 -9.84
N VAL A 43 -5.66 13.53 -10.46
CA VAL A 43 -5.30 14.77 -9.75
C VAL A 43 -6.35 15.85 -10.00
N LYS A 44 -6.85 16.47 -8.93
CA LYS A 44 -7.80 17.58 -9.01
C LYS A 44 -7.25 18.82 -8.32
N ARG A 45 -7.12 19.90 -9.11
CA ARG A 45 -6.76 21.24 -8.64
C ARG A 45 -7.94 21.88 -7.91
N THR A 46 -7.69 22.45 -6.72
CA THR A 46 -8.72 23.07 -5.89
C THR A 46 -8.21 24.30 -5.14
N ILE A 47 -9.15 25.16 -4.74
CA ILE A 47 -8.92 26.26 -3.81
C ILE A 47 -9.86 26.06 -2.62
N ARG A 48 -9.36 26.23 -1.40
CA ARG A 48 -10.14 26.03 -0.15
C ARG A 48 -10.84 24.67 -0.05
N GLY A 49 -10.29 23.65 -0.69
CA GLY A 49 -10.83 22.29 -0.69
C GLY A 49 -12.15 22.14 -1.44
N ASP A 50 -12.49 23.07 -2.34
CA ASP A 50 -13.71 23.01 -3.13
C ASP A 50 -13.64 21.81 -4.11
N VAL A 51 -14.23 20.70 -3.68
CA VAL A 51 -14.25 19.44 -4.39
C VAL A 51 -15.60 18.74 -4.13
N PRO A 52 -16.22 18.12 -5.15
CA PRO A 52 -17.44 17.34 -4.94
C PRO A 52 -17.21 16.24 -3.92
N THR A 53 -18.15 16.00 -3.01
CA THR A 53 -18.06 14.91 -2.02
C THR A 53 -17.90 13.54 -2.69
N SER A 54 -18.54 13.32 -3.83
CA SER A 54 -18.39 12.10 -4.65
C SER A 54 -16.98 11.90 -5.24
N TYR A 55 -16.13 12.94 -5.21
CA TYR A 55 -14.73 12.80 -5.57
C TYR A 55 -13.90 12.19 -4.43
N VAL A 56 -14.33 12.39 -3.18
CA VAL A 56 -13.64 11.88 -1.98
C VAL A 56 -14.21 10.54 -1.53
N MET A 57 -15.53 10.41 -1.60
CA MET A 57 -16.26 9.19 -1.25
C MET A 57 -16.39 8.27 -2.46
N ASP A 58 -16.74 6.99 -2.22
CA ASP A 58 -17.05 6.01 -3.27
C ASP A 58 -15.97 5.91 -4.36
N VAL A 59 -14.70 5.84 -3.93
CA VAL A 59 -13.54 5.82 -4.85
C VAL A 59 -13.39 4.48 -5.58
N GLY A 60 -13.97 3.40 -5.05
CA GLY A 60 -13.89 2.06 -5.65
C GLY A 60 -12.52 1.40 -5.57
N GLY A 61 -11.54 2.00 -4.87
CA GLY A 61 -10.15 1.52 -4.80
C GLY A 61 -9.94 0.18 -4.07
N PHE A 62 -11.01 -0.37 -3.48
CA PHE A 62 -11.00 -1.66 -2.79
C PHE A 62 -12.08 -2.61 -3.30
N GLU A 63 -12.72 -2.30 -4.43
CA GLU A 63 -13.60 -3.27 -5.07
C GLU A 63 -12.71 -4.35 -5.70
N ILE A 64 -12.55 -5.44 -4.95
CA ILE A 64 -12.08 -6.70 -5.47
C ILE A 64 -13.26 -7.24 -6.27
N ASP A 65 -13.42 -6.79 -7.52
CA ASP A 65 -14.10 -7.64 -8.49
C ASP A 65 -13.26 -8.93 -8.51
N ASP A 66 -13.83 -10.03 -8.02
CA ASP A 66 -13.18 -11.33 -7.94
C ASP A 66 -12.52 -11.66 -9.28
N VAL A 67 -11.22 -11.37 -9.39
CA VAL A 67 -10.39 -11.83 -10.50
C VAL A 67 -10.07 -13.29 -10.20
N GLU A 68 -11.10 -14.14 -10.17
CA GLU A 68 -10.99 -15.59 -10.29
C GLU A 68 -10.62 -15.96 -11.74
N GLU A 69 -9.67 -15.28 -12.38
CA GLU A 69 -9.16 -15.77 -13.66
C GLU A 69 -7.82 -15.12 -14.03
N GLN A 70 -6.75 -15.45 -13.30
CA GLN A 70 -5.39 -15.67 -13.82
C GLN A 70 -4.37 -15.86 -12.69
N VAL A 71 -4.54 -16.93 -11.91
CA VAL A 71 -3.42 -17.58 -11.22
C VAL A 71 -2.89 -18.65 -12.18
N ILE A 72 -2.22 -18.23 -13.25
CA ILE A 72 -1.49 -19.15 -14.12
C ILE A 72 -0.22 -19.56 -13.36
N GLU A 73 -0.31 -20.73 -12.74
CA GLU A 73 0.78 -21.67 -12.42
C GLU A 73 2.16 -21.06 -12.17
N SER A 74 2.45 -20.73 -10.91
CA SER A 74 3.79 -20.91 -10.37
C SER A 74 3.72 -21.99 -9.32
N GLU A 75 4.17 -23.18 -9.71
CA GLU A 75 4.29 -24.40 -8.93
C GLU A 75 4.88 -24.13 -7.52
N HIS A 76 4.03 -23.95 -6.52
CA HIS A 76 4.45 -24.02 -5.12
C HIS A 76 4.35 -25.47 -4.67
N GLN A 77 5.41 -26.22 -4.94
CA GLN A 77 5.68 -27.49 -4.32
C GLN A 77 5.86 -27.25 -2.81
N HIS A 78 4.78 -27.37 -2.03
CA HIS A 78 4.83 -27.46 -0.57
C HIS A 78 5.39 -28.83 -0.16
N GLY A 79 6.65 -29.07 -0.50
CA GLY A 79 7.45 -30.14 0.08
C GLY A 79 7.96 -29.69 1.44
N HIS A 80 7.15 -29.86 2.49
CA HIS A 80 7.67 -29.82 3.86
C HIS A 80 8.49 -31.10 4.09
N SER A 81 9.76 -31.08 3.64
CA SER A 81 10.77 -31.99 4.16
C SER A 81 11.00 -31.58 5.61
N HIS A 82 10.42 -32.33 6.55
CA HIS A 82 10.99 -32.40 7.87
C HIS A 82 12.24 -33.26 7.71
N ASP A 83 13.38 -32.62 7.48
CA ASP A 83 14.66 -33.21 7.82
C ASP A 83 14.59 -33.51 9.32
N ALA A 84 14.32 -34.78 9.62
CA ALA A 84 14.56 -35.33 10.94
C ALA A 84 16.07 -35.25 11.13
N ASP A 85 16.54 -34.14 11.68
CA ASP A 85 17.83 -34.06 12.34
C ASP A 85 17.84 -35.18 13.38
N ASP A 86 18.58 -36.24 13.05
CA ASP A 86 18.88 -37.39 13.88
C ASP A 86 19.78 -36.92 15.03
N CYS A 87 19.18 -36.20 15.97
CA CYS A 87 19.79 -35.85 17.24
C CYS A 87 19.71 -37.09 18.15
N ASN A 88 20.63 -38.03 17.97
CA ASN A 88 20.89 -39.13 18.91
C ASN A 88 21.61 -38.61 20.18
N ASP A 89 21.09 -37.54 20.79
CA ASP A 89 21.61 -36.98 22.04
C ASP A 89 20.52 -37.04 23.12
N PRO A 90 20.73 -37.79 24.22
CA PRO A 90 19.75 -37.93 25.29
C PRO A 90 19.62 -36.70 26.21
N ASP A 91 20.28 -35.56 25.93
CA ASP A 91 20.28 -34.39 26.81
C ASP A 91 20.00 -33.05 26.08
N CYS A 92 19.21 -33.07 25.01
CA CYS A 92 18.71 -31.85 24.36
C CYS A 92 17.53 -31.24 25.14
N GLY A 93 17.82 -30.64 26.29
CA GLY A 93 16.89 -29.78 27.04
C GLY A 93 16.73 -28.42 26.37
N TYR A 94 15.60 -28.18 25.70
CA TYR A 94 15.21 -26.83 25.28
C TYR A 94 13.74 -26.56 25.64
N GLU A 95 13.54 -25.65 26.58
CA GLU A 95 12.24 -25.24 27.10
C GLU A 95 11.52 -24.35 26.08
N HIS A 96 10.45 -24.88 25.46
CA HIS A 96 9.55 -24.09 24.61
C HIS A 96 8.61 -23.24 25.46
N SER A 97 8.95 -21.97 25.67
CA SER A 97 8.01 -20.97 26.20
C SER A 97 7.40 -20.15 25.06
N HIS A 98 6.16 -20.46 24.71
CA HIS A 98 5.32 -19.61 23.88
C HIS A 98 4.47 -18.71 24.78
N SER A 99 4.84 -17.44 24.92
CA SER A 99 3.96 -16.40 25.46
C SER A 99 3.50 -15.48 24.34
N HIS A 100 2.24 -15.67 23.93
CA HIS A 100 1.45 -14.66 23.22
C HIS A 100 0.87 -13.69 24.25
N GLU A 101 1.21 -12.41 24.16
CA GLU A 101 0.46 -11.36 24.83
C GLU A 101 -0.09 -10.37 23.80
N HIS A 102 -1.43 -10.27 23.77
CA HIS A 102 -2.18 -9.17 23.20
C HIS A 102 -2.38 -8.13 24.29
N SER A 103 -2.13 -6.85 24.02
CA SER A 103 -2.73 -5.77 24.80
C SER A 103 -3.44 -4.78 23.89
N HIS A 104 -4.62 -4.39 24.38
CA HIS A 104 -5.55 -3.37 23.89
C HIS A 104 -4.92 -2.01 23.59
#